data_AF-A0A1A3CET7-F1
#
_entry.id   AF-A0A1A3CET7-F1
#
_cell.length_a   1.000
_cell.length_b   1.000
_cell.length_c   1.000
_cell.angle_alpha   90.00
_cell.angle_beta   90.00
_cell.angle_gamma   90.00
#
_symmetry.space_group_name_H-M   'P 1'
#
loop_
_entity.id
_entity.type
_entity.pdbx_description
1 polymer ?
#
loop_
_entity_poly.entity_id
_entity_poly.type
_entity_poly.pdbx_seq_one_letter_code
_entity_poly.pdbx_strand_id
1 'polypeptide(L)'
;MSRTPPSAATPGVIREFVGLDSLTARRAGAGGHPCQGLYHRGVGRKPKIAMIATHYQIDFSEHYLADYMATRGIGFLGWNTRYRGFESSFLLDHALVDIGVGVRWLREVQNVETVVLLGNSGGGSLMAAYQAQAVDPHVTPLQGMRPAAGLSDLPPADGYVSTAAHPGRPDVLTAWMDGAVVDENDAVASDPALDLFDERNGPPFSAEFVERYRAAQVARNEAITDWAEAELERVRAAGFSDRPFTVLRTWADPRMVDPALEPTRRPPNMCYAGVPVQANRSARGIAAACTLRNWIGMWSLRHAQTRAEPHLNRITCPALVINADQDTGVYPSDAQRIFDALAGADKTHCSIDTDHYFTTPGARSEQADTIAKWIAKRWH
;
A
#
# COMPACT_ATOMS: atom_id res chain seq x y z
N MET A 1 -22.80 0.85 -20.69
CA MET A 1 -21.94 -0.32 -20.46
C MET A 1 -21.21 -0.66 -21.76
N SER A 2 -20.05 -0.05 -22.00
CA SER A 2 -19.16 -0.45 -23.08
C SER A 2 -18.54 -1.79 -22.68
N ARG A 3 -18.90 -2.87 -23.36
CA ARG A 3 -18.24 -4.17 -23.18
C ARG A 3 -16.91 -4.10 -23.91
N THR A 4 -15.86 -3.69 -23.20
CA THR A 4 -14.50 -3.96 -23.63
C THR A 4 -14.37 -5.50 -23.70
N PRO A 5 -13.95 -6.08 -24.84
CA PRO A 5 -13.77 -7.53 -24.94
C PRO A 5 -12.78 -8.00 -23.86
N PRO A 6 -12.89 -9.24 -23.36
CA PRO A 6 -11.89 -9.80 -22.47
C PRO A 6 -10.53 -9.65 -23.16
N SER A 7 -9.60 -8.96 -22.50
CA SER A 7 -8.25 -8.74 -23.01
C SER A 7 -7.68 -10.09 -23.43
N ALA A 8 -7.55 -10.31 -24.74
CA ALA A 8 -6.74 -11.40 -25.26
C ALA A 8 -5.34 -11.29 -24.61
N ALA A 9 -4.70 -12.42 -24.35
CA ALA A 9 -3.34 -12.43 -23.83
C ALA A 9 -2.46 -11.51 -24.70
N THR A 10 -1.71 -10.59 -24.08
CA THR A 10 -0.85 -9.65 -24.80
C THR A 10 0.09 -10.45 -25.71
N PRO A 11 0.08 -10.23 -27.04
CA PRO A 11 0.92 -10.98 -27.96
C PRO A 11 2.39 -10.91 -27.55
N GLY A 12 3.05 -12.07 -27.50
CA GLY A 12 4.46 -12.15 -27.13
C GLY A 12 4.75 -12.09 -25.63
N VAL A 13 3.76 -12.14 -24.75
CA VAL A 13 3.95 -12.26 -23.29
C VAL A 13 3.54 -13.64 -22.78
N ILE A 14 4.43 -14.27 -22.02
CA ILE A 14 4.17 -15.51 -21.27
C ILE A 14 3.78 -15.14 -19.85
N ARG A 15 2.72 -15.78 -19.34
CA ARG A 15 2.25 -15.66 -17.95
C ARG A 15 2.38 -17.01 -17.25
N GLU A 16 3.16 -17.07 -16.19
CA GLU A 16 3.42 -18.27 -15.40
C GLU A 16 2.81 -18.10 -14.00
N PHE A 17 1.87 -18.97 -13.63
CA PHE A 17 1.35 -19.00 -12.27
C PHE A 17 2.39 -19.61 -11.33
N VAL A 18 2.61 -18.96 -10.19
CA VAL A 18 3.56 -19.37 -9.18
C VAL A 18 2.83 -19.49 -7.85
N GLY A 19 2.96 -20.63 -7.18
CA GLY A 19 2.42 -20.85 -5.84
C GLY A 19 3.46 -21.56 -4.98
N LEU A 20 3.83 -20.95 -3.85
CA LEU A 20 4.93 -21.40 -3.01
C LEU A 20 4.57 -21.37 -1.53
N ASP A 21 5.15 -22.31 -0.79
CA ASP A 21 5.14 -22.26 0.68
C ASP A 21 6.01 -21.10 1.19
N SER A 22 5.71 -20.66 2.40
CA SER A 22 6.53 -19.73 3.17
C SER A 22 7.16 -20.48 4.35
N LEU A 23 8.26 -19.96 4.89
CA LEU A 23 8.88 -20.57 6.08
C LEU A 23 7.91 -20.61 7.28
N THR A 24 6.91 -19.72 7.30
CA THR A 24 5.92 -19.62 8.37
C THR A 24 4.50 -20.06 7.97
N ALA A 25 4.31 -20.60 6.76
CA ALA A 25 3.04 -21.19 6.34
C ALA A 25 3.22 -22.20 5.21
N ARG A 26 2.49 -23.31 5.28
CA ARG A 26 2.47 -24.32 4.22
C ARG A 26 1.18 -24.25 3.42
N ARG A 27 1.16 -24.97 2.31
CA ARG A 27 -0.05 -25.23 1.52
C ARG A 27 -1.22 -25.63 2.42
N ALA A 28 -2.33 -24.89 2.33
CA ALA A 28 -3.54 -25.16 3.09
C ALA A 28 -4.15 -26.51 2.68
N GLY A 29 -4.95 -27.12 3.57
CA GLY A 29 -5.63 -28.39 3.30
C GLY A 29 -6.57 -28.35 2.08
N ALA A 30 -7.11 -27.17 1.75
CA ALA A 30 -7.91 -26.94 0.54
C ALA A 30 -7.05 -26.76 -0.74
N GLY A 31 -5.72 -26.73 -0.63
CA GLY A 31 -4.79 -26.76 -1.76
C GLY A 31 -4.16 -25.41 -2.16
N GLY A 32 -4.50 -24.29 -1.53
CA GLY A 32 -3.87 -22.99 -1.79
C GLY A 32 -2.51 -22.85 -1.12
N HIS A 33 -1.52 -22.29 -1.82
CA HIS A 33 -0.25 -21.88 -1.23
C HIS A 33 -0.40 -20.50 -0.57
N PRO A 34 0.36 -20.20 0.51
CA PRO A 34 0.30 -18.90 1.17
C PRO A 34 0.82 -17.76 0.29
N CYS A 35 1.83 -18.02 -0.55
CA CYS A 35 2.37 -17.03 -1.47
C CYS A 35 2.00 -17.42 -2.90
N GLN A 36 1.40 -16.52 -3.65
CA GLN A 36 0.90 -16.79 -5.00
C GLN A 36 1.08 -15.58 -5.91
N GLY A 37 1.28 -15.81 -7.20
CA GLY A 37 1.45 -14.72 -8.16
C GLY A 37 1.43 -15.16 -9.61
N LEU A 38 1.58 -14.19 -10.50
CA LEU A 38 1.82 -14.41 -11.91
C LEU A 38 3.14 -13.75 -12.30
N TYR A 39 4.01 -14.52 -12.94
CA TYR A 39 5.23 -14.02 -13.54
C TYR A 39 5.03 -13.78 -15.03
N HIS A 40 5.22 -12.54 -15.45
CA HIS A 40 5.10 -12.08 -16.82
C HIS A 40 6.49 -11.86 -17.42
N ARG A 41 6.70 -12.35 -18.64
CA ARG A 41 7.93 -12.09 -19.41
C ARG A 41 7.68 -12.18 -20.90
N GLY A 42 8.53 -11.53 -21.70
CA GLY A 42 8.52 -11.71 -23.15
C GLY A 42 8.79 -13.16 -23.57
N VAL A 43 8.27 -13.54 -24.74
CA VAL A 43 8.67 -14.77 -25.45
C VAL A 43 10.12 -14.62 -25.92
N GLY A 44 10.90 -15.70 -25.82
CA GLY A 44 12.31 -15.73 -26.21
C GLY A 44 13.24 -15.75 -24.99
N ARG A 45 14.19 -14.80 -24.91
CA ARG A 45 15.23 -14.80 -23.88
C ARG A 45 14.63 -14.53 -22.51
N LYS A 46 15.04 -15.30 -21.50
CA LYS A 46 14.69 -15.04 -20.10
C LYS A 46 15.22 -13.65 -19.67
N PRO A 47 14.41 -12.82 -18.99
CA PRO A 47 14.87 -11.52 -18.49
C PRO A 47 15.99 -11.72 -17.46
N LYS A 48 17.03 -10.87 -17.53
CA LYS A 48 18.02 -10.73 -16.46
C LYS A 48 17.55 -9.77 -15.36
N ILE A 49 16.62 -8.88 -15.70
CA ILE A 49 16.05 -7.88 -14.80
C ILE A 49 14.56 -8.21 -14.64
N ALA A 50 14.08 -8.21 -13.40
CA ALA A 50 12.65 -8.35 -13.12
C ALA A 50 12.19 -7.42 -12.01
N MET A 51 10.92 -7.03 -12.09
CA MET A 51 10.22 -6.31 -11.05
C MET A 51 9.37 -7.26 -10.21
N ILE A 52 9.16 -6.93 -8.95
CA ILE A 52 8.16 -7.59 -8.08
C ILE A 52 7.28 -6.53 -7.43
N ALA A 53 5.97 -6.76 -7.45
CA ALA A 53 4.99 -5.86 -6.84
C ALA A 53 4.09 -6.62 -5.87
N THR A 54 3.91 -6.07 -4.67
CA THR A 54 3.07 -6.64 -3.62
C THR A 54 2.28 -5.55 -2.92
N HIS A 55 1.07 -5.92 -2.48
CA HIS A 55 0.20 -5.07 -1.69
C HIS A 55 -0.25 -5.80 -0.42
N TYR A 56 -0.69 -5.03 0.56
CA TYR A 56 -1.15 -5.56 1.86
C TYR A 56 -2.30 -6.56 1.75
N GLN A 57 -3.32 -6.27 0.91
CA GLN A 57 -4.54 -7.07 0.83
C GLN A 57 -5.15 -7.26 -0.56
N ILE A 58 -4.75 -6.44 -1.54
CA ILE A 58 -5.34 -6.47 -2.88
C ILE A 58 -4.58 -7.51 -3.70
N ASP A 59 -5.27 -8.15 -4.65
CA ASP A 59 -4.63 -9.05 -5.60
C ASP A 59 -3.73 -8.26 -6.57
N PHE A 60 -2.42 -8.52 -6.48
CA PHE A 60 -1.42 -7.94 -7.35
C PHE A 60 -0.88 -8.94 -8.38
N SER A 61 -1.41 -10.16 -8.45
CA SER A 61 -0.96 -11.15 -9.43
C SER A 61 -1.13 -10.64 -10.87
N GLU A 62 -2.26 -10.01 -11.19
CA GLU A 62 -2.54 -9.39 -12.49
C GLU A 62 -2.27 -7.88 -12.51
N HIS A 63 -1.18 -7.43 -11.86
CA HIS A 63 -0.86 -6.01 -11.79
C HIS A 63 -0.84 -5.34 -13.17
N TYR A 64 -1.42 -4.13 -13.27
CA TYR A 64 -1.68 -3.47 -14.56
C TYR A 64 -0.43 -3.10 -15.37
N LEU A 65 0.76 -3.09 -14.76
CA LEU A 65 2.04 -2.87 -15.45
C LEU A 65 2.69 -4.14 -16.00
N ALA A 66 2.23 -5.34 -15.62
CA ALA A 66 2.98 -6.57 -15.82
C ALA A 66 3.32 -6.84 -17.31
N ASP A 67 2.31 -6.77 -18.18
CA ASP A 67 2.51 -6.93 -19.63
C ASP A 67 3.33 -5.79 -20.25
N TYR A 68 3.16 -4.56 -19.77
CA TYR A 68 3.90 -3.40 -20.27
C TYR A 68 5.40 -3.51 -19.98
N MET A 69 5.78 -4.04 -18.81
CA MET A 69 7.18 -4.27 -18.48
C MET A 69 7.74 -5.49 -19.24
N ALA A 70 6.96 -6.57 -19.34
CA ALA A 70 7.34 -7.77 -20.07
C ALA A 70 7.65 -7.49 -21.55
N THR A 71 6.85 -6.66 -22.22
CA THR A 71 7.07 -6.23 -23.61
C THR A 71 8.31 -5.32 -23.77
N ARG A 72 8.83 -4.75 -22.69
CA ARG A 72 10.09 -3.98 -22.63
C ARG A 72 11.28 -4.84 -22.22
N GLY A 73 11.13 -6.17 -22.20
CA GLY A 73 12.20 -7.12 -21.87
C GLY A 73 12.49 -7.26 -20.37
N ILE A 74 11.65 -6.69 -19.50
CA ILE A 74 11.79 -6.73 -18.05
C ILE A 74 10.76 -7.71 -17.50
N GLY A 75 11.20 -8.72 -16.75
CA GLY A 75 10.28 -9.65 -16.08
C GLY A 75 9.41 -8.91 -15.06
N PHE A 76 8.20 -9.39 -14.81
CA PHE A 76 7.33 -8.79 -13.80
C PHE A 76 6.61 -9.86 -13.00
N LEU A 77 6.87 -9.94 -11.71
CA LEU A 77 6.17 -10.81 -10.79
C LEU A 77 5.13 -9.99 -10.01
N GLY A 78 3.87 -10.15 -10.40
CA GLY A 78 2.76 -9.76 -9.54
C GLY A 78 2.65 -10.76 -8.40
N TRP A 79 2.86 -10.32 -7.15
CA TRP A 79 3.07 -11.23 -6.01
C TRP A 79 2.16 -10.90 -4.84
N ASN A 80 1.42 -11.92 -4.39
CA ASN A 80 0.57 -11.85 -3.22
C ASN A 80 1.21 -12.59 -2.05
N THR A 81 1.18 -11.93 -0.89
CA THR A 81 1.39 -12.61 0.40
C THR A 81 0.12 -13.38 0.79
N ARG A 82 0.20 -14.10 1.91
CA ARG A 82 -0.98 -14.78 2.49
C ARG A 82 -2.13 -13.84 2.87
N TYR A 83 -1.88 -12.53 2.90
CA TYR A 83 -2.82 -11.52 3.37
C TYR A 83 -3.73 -10.96 2.27
N ARG A 84 -3.63 -11.45 1.03
CA ARG A 84 -4.60 -11.10 -0.03
C ARG A 84 -6.03 -11.47 0.41
N GLY A 85 -6.88 -10.46 0.60
CA GLY A 85 -8.24 -10.60 1.12
C GLY A 85 -8.34 -10.84 2.64
N PHE A 86 -7.23 -10.82 3.38
CA PHE A 86 -7.16 -11.10 4.81
C PHE A 86 -6.44 -9.98 5.59
N GLU A 87 -6.73 -8.72 5.24
CA GLU A 87 -6.13 -7.52 5.87
C GLU A 87 -6.28 -7.52 7.39
N SER A 88 -7.42 -7.97 7.91
CA SER A 88 -7.71 -8.05 9.35
C SER A 88 -6.77 -8.97 10.14
N SER A 89 -6.01 -9.83 9.46
CA SER A 89 -5.02 -10.73 10.08
C SER A 89 -3.58 -10.34 9.75
N PHE A 90 -3.36 -9.19 9.11
CA PHE A 90 -2.05 -8.78 8.61
C PHE A 90 -0.99 -8.69 9.73
N LEU A 91 0.18 -9.27 9.48
CA LEU A 91 1.39 -9.14 10.30
C LEU A 91 2.55 -8.75 9.40
N LEU A 92 3.22 -7.65 9.73
CA LEU A 92 4.28 -7.09 8.90
C LEU A 92 5.42 -8.09 8.68
N ASP A 93 5.99 -8.63 9.76
CA ASP A 93 7.14 -9.53 9.70
C ASP A 93 6.87 -10.77 8.82
N HIS A 94 5.68 -11.37 8.93
CA HIS A 94 5.27 -12.50 8.10
C HIS A 94 5.09 -12.10 6.63
N ALA A 95 4.53 -10.91 6.37
CA ALA A 95 4.39 -10.40 5.01
C ALA A 95 5.77 -10.15 4.37
N LEU A 96 6.76 -9.67 5.12
CA LEU A 96 8.12 -9.49 4.62
C LEU A 96 8.78 -10.82 4.25
N VAL A 97 8.58 -11.86 5.07
CA VAL A 97 9.03 -13.22 4.73
C VAL A 97 8.36 -13.73 3.46
N ASP A 98 7.05 -13.53 3.30
CA ASP A 98 6.31 -13.93 2.11
C ASP A 98 6.79 -13.19 0.84
N ILE A 99 7.13 -11.91 0.94
CA ILE A 99 7.76 -11.15 -0.17
C ILE A 99 9.15 -11.74 -0.48
N GLY A 100 9.92 -12.11 0.54
CA GLY A 100 11.22 -12.74 0.40
C GLY A 100 11.19 -14.06 -0.36
N VAL A 101 10.09 -14.83 -0.28
CA VAL A 101 9.88 -16.02 -1.10
C VAL A 101 9.85 -15.66 -2.60
N GLY A 102 9.12 -14.61 -2.97
CA GLY A 102 9.02 -14.15 -4.36
C GLY A 102 10.35 -13.62 -4.90
N VAL A 103 11.07 -12.82 -4.11
CA VAL A 103 12.41 -12.32 -4.49
C VAL A 103 13.41 -13.46 -4.67
N ARG A 104 13.42 -14.43 -3.74
CA ARG A 104 14.27 -15.61 -3.84
C ARG A 104 13.95 -16.45 -5.08
N TRP A 105 12.66 -16.65 -5.37
CA TRP A 105 12.23 -17.38 -6.56
C TRP A 105 12.69 -16.71 -7.87
N LEU A 106 12.60 -15.37 -7.95
CA LEU A 106 13.13 -14.63 -9.11
C LEU A 106 14.63 -14.88 -9.30
N ARG A 107 15.41 -14.78 -8.21
CA ARG A 107 16.87 -14.97 -8.27
C ARG A 107 17.26 -16.41 -8.58
N GLU A 108 16.72 -17.38 -7.85
CA GLU A 108 17.21 -18.77 -7.87
C GLU A 108 16.55 -19.62 -8.97
N VAL A 109 15.27 -19.39 -9.27
CA VAL A 109 14.53 -20.22 -10.24
C VAL A 109 14.50 -19.55 -11.62
N GLN A 110 14.22 -18.25 -11.66
CA GLN A 110 14.21 -17.51 -12.93
C GLN A 110 15.58 -17.01 -13.36
N ASN A 111 16.61 -17.13 -12.50
CA ASN A 111 17.97 -16.66 -12.75
C ASN A 111 18.01 -15.15 -13.06
N VAL A 112 17.16 -14.38 -12.36
CA VAL A 112 17.15 -12.92 -12.43
C VAL A 112 18.35 -12.37 -11.66
N GLU A 113 19.17 -11.60 -12.36
CA GLU A 113 20.37 -10.96 -11.82
C GLU A 113 20.01 -9.69 -11.05
N THR A 114 19.03 -8.92 -11.54
CA THR A 114 18.59 -7.65 -10.95
C THR A 114 17.11 -7.68 -10.60
N VAL A 115 16.77 -7.49 -9.33
CA VAL A 115 15.40 -7.39 -8.83
C VAL A 115 15.09 -5.95 -8.46
N VAL A 116 13.99 -5.41 -8.98
CA VAL A 116 13.48 -4.08 -8.63
C VAL A 116 12.15 -4.22 -7.90
N LEU A 117 12.06 -3.65 -6.70
CA LEU A 117 10.81 -3.61 -5.95
C LEU A 117 9.90 -2.53 -6.50
N LEU A 118 8.62 -2.84 -6.69
CA LEU A 118 7.59 -1.86 -7.05
C LEU A 118 6.57 -1.75 -5.92
N GLY A 119 6.59 -0.62 -5.22
CA GLY A 119 5.53 -0.22 -4.31
C GLY A 119 4.52 0.68 -5.02
N ASN A 120 3.30 0.18 -5.22
CA ASN A 120 2.17 0.97 -5.74
C ASN A 120 1.10 1.14 -4.67
N SER A 121 0.55 2.35 -4.50
CA SER A 121 -0.45 2.65 -3.47
C SER A 121 0.07 2.26 -2.07
N GLY A 122 -0.68 1.47 -1.30
CA GLY A 122 -0.20 0.91 -0.04
C GLY A 122 0.99 -0.03 -0.19
N GLY A 123 1.24 -0.60 -1.36
CA GLY A 123 2.47 -1.34 -1.65
C GLY A 123 3.74 -0.50 -1.44
N GLY A 124 3.66 0.83 -1.55
CA GLY A 124 4.78 1.75 -1.32
C GLY A 124 5.48 1.51 0.03
N SER A 125 4.72 1.65 1.12
CA SER A 125 5.24 1.47 2.48
C SER A 125 5.62 0.02 2.77
N LEU A 126 4.88 -0.95 2.24
CA LEU A 126 5.16 -2.38 2.45
C LEU A 126 6.47 -2.81 1.78
N MET A 127 6.68 -2.41 0.52
CA MET A 127 7.89 -2.74 -0.23
C MET A 127 9.10 -1.96 0.29
N ALA A 128 8.89 -0.75 0.83
CA ALA A 128 9.93 -0.03 1.55
C ALA A 128 10.35 -0.78 2.82
N ALA A 129 9.38 -1.25 3.63
CA ALA A 129 9.64 -2.05 4.83
C ALA A 129 10.39 -3.34 4.50
N TYR A 130 10.04 -4.02 3.40
CA TYR A 130 10.77 -5.19 2.92
C TYR A 130 12.23 -4.86 2.63
N GLN A 131 12.50 -3.84 1.80
CA GLN A 131 13.87 -3.47 1.43
C GLN A 131 14.68 -3.08 2.66
N ALA A 132 14.11 -2.24 3.52
CA ALA A 132 14.77 -1.76 4.73
C ALA A 132 15.11 -2.93 5.66
N GLN A 133 14.19 -3.87 5.87
CA GLN A 133 14.45 -5.07 6.68
C GLN A 133 15.51 -5.99 6.06
N ALA A 134 15.55 -6.10 4.73
CA ALA A 134 16.52 -6.94 4.03
C ALA A 134 17.96 -6.37 4.08
N VAL A 135 18.13 -5.05 4.25
CA VAL A 135 19.46 -4.40 4.31
C VAL A 135 19.90 -4.05 5.73
N ASP A 136 18.96 -3.73 6.61
CA ASP A 136 19.19 -3.34 8.01
C ASP A 136 18.05 -3.93 8.88
N PRO A 137 18.18 -5.18 9.35
CA PRO A 137 17.12 -5.85 10.11
C PRO A 137 16.71 -5.08 11.39
N HIS A 138 15.47 -4.59 11.44
CA HIS A 138 14.99 -3.72 12.53
C HIS A 138 13.50 -3.89 12.88
N VAL A 139 12.71 -4.58 12.05
CA VAL A 139 11.29 -4.84 12.31
C VAL A 139 11.13 -5.80 13.49
N THR A 140 10.31 -5.42 14.46
CA THR A 140 9.99 -6.25 15.64
C THR A 140 8.59 -6.87 15.54
N PRO A 141 8.38 -8.08 16.07
CA PRO A 141 7.03 -8.67 16.14
C PRO A 141 6.12 -7.85 17.08
N LEU A 142 4.81 -8.06 16.95
CA LEU A 142 3.86 -7.54 17.92
C LEU A 142 4.14 -8.08 19.33
N GLN A 143 3.79 -7.29 20.34
CA GLN A 143 4.02 -7.65 21.73
C GLN A 143 3.41 -9.03 22.06
N GLY A 144 4.24 -9.88 22.68
CA GLY A 144 3.87 -11.25 23.04
C GLY A 144 3.91 -12.26 21.90
N MET A 145 4.37 -11.86 20.70
CA MET A 145 4.61 -12.75 19.57
C MET A 145 6.11 -12.98 19.37
N ARG A 146 6.46 -14.10 18.73
CA ARG A 146 7.82 -14.36 18.27
C ARG A 146 8.02 -13.80 16.86
N PRO A 147 9.24 -13.36 16.50
CA PRO A 147 9.53 -12.96 15.13
C PRO A 147 9.24 -14.10 14.14
N ALA A 148 8.73 -13.76 12.96
CA ALA A 148 8.58 -14.71 11.86
C ALA A 148 9.91 -15.42 11.53
N ALA A 149 9.88 -16.74 11.38
CA ALA A 149 11.04 -17.49 10.91
C ALA A 149 11.45 -17.03 9.50
N GLY A 150 12.71 -16.67 9.33
CA GLY A 150 13.25 -16.12 8.07
C GLY A 150 13.26 -14.60 7.96
N LEU A 151 12.75 -13.86 8.96
CA LEU A 151 12.71 -12.39 8.93
C LEU A 151 14.10 -11.73 8.82
N SER A 152 15.14 -12.40 9.31
CA SER A 152 16.55 -11.94 9.25
C SER A 152 17.33 -12.49 8.04
N ASP A 153 16.67 -13.24 7.16
CA ASP A 153 17.27 -13.87 5.97
C ASP A 153 16.44 -13.53 4.71
N LEU A 154 16.31 -12.23 4.46
CA LEU A 154 15.61 -11.70 3.30
C LEU A 154 16.63 -11.23 2.25
N PRO A 155 16.57 -11.72 1.01
CA PRO A 155 17.47 -11.25 -0.04
C PRO A 155 17.12 -9.79 -0.41
N PRO A 156 18.06 -8.85 -0.36
CA PRO A 156 17.78 -7.48 -0.76
C PRO A 156 17.54 -7.38 -2.27
N ALA A 157 16.76 -6.37 -2.66
CA ALA A 157 16.61 -5.99 -4.06
C ALA A 157 17.62 -4.91 -4.46
N ASP A 158 17.77 -4.72 -5.76
CA ASP A 158 18.78 -3.86 -6.37
C ASP A 158 18.26 -2.44 -6.62
N GLY A 159 16.94 -2.24 -6.69
CA GLY A 159 16.32 -0.93 -6.86
C GLY A 159 14.90 -0.87 -6.29
N TYR A 160 14.40 0.35 -6.09
CA TYR A 160 13.08 0.61 -5.53
C TYR A 160 12.29 1.62 -6.37
N VAL A 161 11.07 1.27 -6.78
CA VAL A 161 10.15 2.16 -7.47
C VAL A 161 8.91 2.34 -6.60
N SER A 162 8.58 3.59 -6.28
CA SER A 162 7.34 3.99 -5.64
C SER A 162 6.45 4.67 -6.69
N THR A 163 5.18 4.28 -6.80
CA THR A 163 4.25 4.87 -7.78
C THR A 163 2.84 5.04 -7.24
N ALA A 164 2.32 6.26 -7.31
CA ALA A 164 1.02 6.63 -6.73
C ALA A 164 0.85 6.05 -5.30
N ALA A 165 1.90 6.19 -4.49
CA ALA A 165 2.01 5.54 -3.18
C ALA A 165 1.80 6.53 -2.03
N HIS A 166 1.14 6.07 -0.97
CA HIS A 166 0.96 6.86 0.25
C HIS A 166 2.07 6.57 1.29
N PRO A 167 2.26 7.44 2.30
CA PRO A 167 3.35 7.32 3.27
C PRO A 167 3.23 6.17 4.28
N GLY A 168 2.12 5.43 4.25
CA GLY A 168 1.89 4.28 5.14
C GLY A 168 0.44 4.08 5.49
N ARG A 169 0.10 2.89 6.00
CA ARG A 169 -1.26 2.55 6.43
C ARG A 169 -1.80 3.40 7.58
N PRO A 170 -1.04 3.70 8.66
CA PRO A 170 -1.58 4.51 9.74
C PRO A 170 -1.71 5.97 9.31
N ASP A 171 -0.72 6.55 8.61
CA ASP A 171 -0.79 7.93 8.10
C ASP A 171 -1.99 8.14 7.16
N VAL A 172 -2.17 7.27 6.17
CA VAL A 172 -3.26 7.41 5.19
C VAL A 172 -4.63 7.19 5.84
N LEU A 173 -4.75 6.19 6.73
CA LEU A 173 -6.00 5.95 7.43
C LEU A 173 -6.37 7.16 8.27
N THR A 174 -5.46 7.68 9.10
CA THR A 174 -5.74 8.85 9.92
C THR A 174 -6.14 10.05 9.06
N ALA A 175 -5.44 10.31 7.95
CA ALA A 175 -5.77 11.41 7.06
C ALA A 175 -7.16 11.27 6.41
N TRP A 176 -7.68 10.04 6.26
CA TRP A 176 -8.99 9.75 5.68
C TRP A 176 -10.10 9.51 6.72
N MET A 177 -9.77 9.30 7.99
CA MET A 177 -10.75 9.10 9.05
C MET A 177 -11.64 10.34 9.20
N ASP A 178 -12.93 10.14 9.44
CA ASP A 178 -13.83 11.24 9.74
C ASP A 178 -13.59 11.75 11.15
N GLY A 179 -13.06 12.98 11.26
CA GLY A 179 -12.77 13.66 12.52
C GLY A 179 -14.02 14.06 13.30
N ALA A 180 -15.22 13.99 12.70
CA ALA A 180 -16.47 14.32 13.37
C ALA A 180 -17.08 13.16 14.17
N VAL A 181 -16.54 11.93 14.07
CA VAL A 181 -17.07 10.78 14.81
C VAL A 181 -16.81 10.94 16.31
N VAL A 182 -17.86 10.83 17.11
CA VAL A 182 -17.80 10.96 18.59
C VAL A 182 -18.09 9.64 19.33
N ASP A 183 -18.64 8.63 18.63
CA ASP A 183 -18.84 7.28 19.15
C ASP A 183 -18.51 6.26 18.05
N GLU A 184 -17.53 5.38 18.30
CA GLU A 184 -17.11 4.35 17.34
C GLU A 184 -18.15 3.23 17.15
N ASN A 185 -19.18 3.16 17.98
CA ASN A 185 -20.26 2.16 17.90
C ASN A 185 -21.56 2.72 17.30
N ASP A 186 -21.64 4.03 17.05
CA ASP A 186 -22.78 4.67 16.41
C ASP A 186 -22.34 5.31 15.07
N ALA A 187 -22.86 4.78 13.97
CA ALA A 187 -22.53 5.27 12.63
C ALA A 187 -23.04 6.70 12.34
N VAL A 188 -23.98 7.22 13.13
CA VAL A 188 -24.66 8.51 12.89
C VAL A 188 -24.12 9.62 13.81
N ALA A 189 -23.78 9.30 15.05
CA ALA A 189 -23.30 10.27 16.04
C ALA A 189 -22.12 11.09 15.51
N SER A 190 -22.25 12.42 15.50
CA SER A 190 -21.26 13.33 14.92
C SER A 190 -21.17 14.64 15.70
N ASP A 191 -19.97 15.22 15.77
CA ASP A 191 -19.75 16.61 16.16
C ASP A 191 -20.04 17.54 14.97
N PRO A 192 -21.10 18.37 15.01
CA PRO A 192 -21.45 19.26 13.90
C PRO A 192 -20.40 20.35 13.63
N ALA A 193 -19.54 20.70 14.60
CA ALA A 193 -18.47 21.68 14.41
C ALA A 193 -17.29 21.12 13.60
N LEU A 194 -17.19 19.78 13.50
CA LEU A 194 -16.18 19.07 12.74
C LEU A 194 -16.74 18.35 11.52
N ASP A 195 -18.06 18.23 11.36
CA ASP A 195 -18.65 17.53 10.20
C ASP A 195 -18.21 18.20 8.89
N LEU A 196 -17.33 17.51 8.17
CA LEU A 196 -16.75 17.93 6.89
C LEU A 196 -17.81 18.12 5.80
N PHE A 197 -18.96 17.47 5.95
CA PHE A 197 -20.06 17.46 4.98
C PHE A 197 -21.23 18.36 5.39
N ASP A 198 -21.12 19.06 6.53
CA ASP A 198 -22.07 20.08 6.92
C ASP A 198 -21.83 21.38 6.14
N GLU A 199 -22.88 21.94 5.54
CA GLU A 199 -22.80 23.14 4.71
C GLU A 199 -22.22 24.35 5.47
N ARG A 200 -22.35 24.39 6.80
CA ARG A 200 -21.81 25.46 7.64
C ARG A 200 -20.27 25.45 7.70
N ASN A 201 -19.66 24.30 7.47
CA ASN A 201 -18.21 24.12 7.43
C ASN A 201 -17.65 24.06 6.01
N GLY A 202 -18.51 24.08 4.98
CA GLY A 202 -18.19 23.67 3.61
C GLY A 202 -17.03 24.43 2.93
N PRO A 203 -16.50 23.89 1.82
CA PRO A 203 -15.33 24.44 1.16
C PRO A 203 -15.58 25.82 0.51
N PRO A 204 -14.54 26.66 0.31
CA PRO A 204 -13.14 26.38 0.63
C PRO A 204 -12.89 26.36 2.14
N PHE A 205 -12.21 25.33 2.64
CA PHE A 205 -11.97 25.18 4.07
C PHE A 205 -10.93 26.20 4.53
N SER A 206 -11.21 26.90 5.63
CA SER A 206 -10.22 27.79 6.24
C SER A 206 -9.05 26.99 6.81
N ALA A 207 -7.86 27.60 6.87
CA ALA A 207 -6.69 26.98 7.49
C ALA A 207 -6.96 26.55 8.95
N GLU A 208 -7.71 27.36 9.71
CA GLU A 208 -8.12 27.05 11.08
C GLU A 208 -9.05 25.83 11.16
N PHE A 209 -9.99 25.67 10.23
CA PHE A 209 -10.83 24.48 10.17
C PHE A 209 -9.99 23.24 9.87
N VAL A 210 -9.11 23.31 8.86
CA VAL A 210 -8.23 22.20 8.48
C VAL A 210 -7.35 21.78 9.66
N GLU A 211 -6.73 22.73 10.36
CA GLU A 211 -5.88 22.44 11.53
C GLU A 211 -6.66 21.69 12.63
N ARG A 212 -7.83 22.21 13.03
CA ARG A 212 -8.69 21.56 14.03
C ARG A 212 -9.16 20.18 13.58
N TYR A 213 -9.53 20.03 12.31
CA TYR A 213 -9.99 18.76 11.76
C TYR A 213 -8.87 17.71 11.74
N ARG A 214 -7.65 18.09 11.33
CA ARG A 214 -6.48 17.20 11.38
C ARG A 214 -6.15 16.76 12.80
N ALA A 215 -6.25 17.67 13.78
CA ALA A 215 -6.06 17.33 15.18
C ALA A 215 -7.11 16.31 15.67
N ALA A 216 -8.38 16.48 15.27
CA ALA A 216 -9.45 15.54 15.60
C ALA A 216 -9.23 14.15 14.98
N GLN A 217 -8.75 14.09 13.73
CA GLN A 217 -8.37 12.82 13.08
C GLN A 217 -7.30 12.06 13.86
N VAL A 218 -6.23 12.75 14.28
CA VAL A 218 -5.17 12.17 15.10
C VAL A 218 -5.71 11.72 16.45
N ALA A 219 -6.47 12.57 17.15
CA ALA A 219 -7.06 12.24 18.44
C ALA A 219 -7.95 10.99 18.36
N ARG A 220 -8.70 10.83 17.28
CA ARG A 220 -9.53 9.64 17.02
C ARG A 220 -8.68 8.38 16.85
N ASN A 221 -7.58 8.43 16.09
CA ASN A 221 -6.68 7.28 15.93
C ASN A 221 -6.04 6.86 17.28
N GLU A 222 -5.61 7.84 18.08
CA GLU A 222 -5.04 7.58 19.41
C GLU A 222 -6.10 7.01 20.37
N ALA A 223 -7.34 7.51 20.36
CA ALA A 223 -8.42 6.99 21.20
C ALA A 223 -8.79 5.53 20.86
N ILE A 224 -8.87 5.18 19.58
CA ILE A 224 -9.08 3.78 19.16
C ILE A 224 -7.87 2.93 19.56
N THR A 225 -6.64 3.46 19.48
CA THR A 225 -5.43 2.77 19.92
C THR A 225 -5.49 2.46 21.42
N ASP A 226 -5.78 3.45 22.27
CA ASP A 226 -5.88 3.27 23.72
C ASP A 226 -6.93 2.20 24.07
N TRP A 227 -8.09 2.27 23.43
CA TRP A 227 -9.13 1.27 23.59
C TRP A 227 -8.67 -0.12 23.14
N ALA A 228 -8.01 -0.22 21.98
CA ALA A 228 -7.57 -1.49 21.42
C ALA A 228 -6.52 -2.18 22.31
N GLU A 229 -5.59 -1.41 22.88
CA GLU A 229 -4.59 -1.90 23.84
C GLU A 229 -5.27 -2.43 25.12
N ALA A 230 -6.11 -1.61 25.75
CA ALA A 230 -6.82 -1.99 26.98
C ALA A 230 -7.74 -3.20 26.76
N GLU A 231 -8.44 -3.24 25.64
CA GLU A 231 -9.31 -4.34 25.28
C GLU A 231 -8.52 -5.61 24.98
N LEU A 232 -7.34 -5.51 24.34
CA LEU A 232 -6.48 -6.66 24.07
C LEU A 232 -5.97 -7.29 25.37
N GLU A 233 -5.59 -6.47 26.35
CA GLU A 233 -5.25 -6.95 27.69
C GLU A 233 -6.44 -7.66 28.36
N ARG A 234 -7.61 -7.04 28.35
CA ARG A 234 -8.83 -7.57 28.97
C ARG A 234 -9.25 -8.92 28.38
N VAL A 235 -9.32 -9.04 27.05
CA VAL A 235 -9.75 -10.29 26.40
C VAL A 235 -8.71 -11.41 26.57
N ARG A 236 -7.41 -11.07 26.60
CA ARG A 236 -6.35 -12.04 26.88
C ARG A 236 -6.35 -12.55 28.31
N ALA A 237 -6.63 -11.69 29.29
CA ALA A 237 -6.82 -12.12 30.68
C ALA A 237 -8.00 -13.10 30.82
N ALA A 238 -9.01 -12.99 29.95
CA ALA A 238 -10.14 -13.90 29.87
C ALA A 238 -9.90 -15.15 28.99
N GLY A 239 -8.68 -15.34 28.46
CA GLY A 239 -8.30 -16.53 27.68
C GLY A 239 -8.53 -16.43 26.16
N PHE A 240 -8.96 -15.28 25.64
CA PHE A 240 -9.10 -15.04 24.20
C PHE A 240 -7.78 -14.53 23.61
N SER A 241 -7.48 -14.86 22.35
CA SER A 241 -6.23 -14.44 21.70
C SER A 241 -6.28 -13.02 21.11
N ASP A 242 -7.47 -12.61 20.64
CA ASP A 242 -7.78 -11.37 19.95
C ASP A 242 -9.32 -11.18 19.85
N ARG A 243 -9.78 -10.04 19.35
CA ARG A 243 -11.21 -9.73 19.10
C ARG A 243 -11.40 -8.91 17.82
N PRO A 244 -12.41 -9.21 16.99
CA PRO A 244 -12.77 -8.37 15.85
C PRO A 244 -13.56 -7.13 16.26
N PHE A 245 -13.38 -6.03 15.54
CA PHE A 245 -14.18 -4.80 15.65
C PHE A 245 -14.21 -4.05 14.31
N THR A 246 -15.03 -3.00 14.24
CA THR A 246 -15.22 -2.20 13.02
C THR A 246 -14.73 -0.78 13.23
N VAL A 247 -14.20 -0.15 12.19
CA VAL A 247 -13.91 1.28 12.17
C VAL A 247 -14.80 1.93 11.12
N LEU A 248 -15.58 2.93 11.53
CA LEU A 248 -16.58 3.56 10.69
C LEU A 248 -16.01 4.83 10.03
N ARG A 249 -16.57 5.23 8.87
CA ARG A 249 -16.36 6.56 8.27
C ARG A 249 -14.89 6.93 8.06
N THR A 250 -14.30 6.37 6.99
CA THR A 250 -12.88 6.51 6.62
C THR A 250 -12.67 7.05 5.21
N TRP A 251 -13.54 7.96 4.76
CA TRP A 251 -13.46 8.67 3.46
C TRP A 251 -13.69 10.18 3.61
N ALA A 252 -12.98 10.81 4.54
CA ALA A 252 -13.19 12.19 4.94
C ALA A 252 -11.86 12.96 5.09
N ASP A 253 -10.94 12.81 4.14
CA ASP A 253 -9.83 13.75 4.01
C ASP A 253 -10.34 15.08 3.43
N PRO A 254 -10.10 16.25 4.05
CA PRO A 254 -10.51 17.55 3.50
C PRO A 254 -10.07 17.77 2.05
N ARG A 255 -8.92 17.21 1.63
CA ARG A 255 -8.39 17.30 0.25
C ARG A 255 -9.23 16.55 -0.79
N MET A 256 -10.04 15.57 -0.36
CA MET A 256 -11.00 14.87 -1.23
C MET A 256 -12.19 15.77 -1.59
N VAL A 257 -12.57 16.69 -0.71
CA VAL A 257 -13.74 17.56 -0.85
C VAL A 257 -13.35 18.91 -1.46
N ASP A 258 -12.30 19.54 -0.93
CA ASP A 258 -11.82 20.85 -1.36
C ASP A 258 -10.62 20.72 -2.31
N PRO A 259 -10.79 20.99 -3.62
CA PRO A 259 -9.69 20.93 -4.59
C PRO A 259 -8.68 22.08 -4.43
N ALA A 260 -9.00 23.13 -3.67
CA ALA A 260 -8.06 24.22 -3.39
C ALA A 260 -6.99 23.81 -2.37
N LEU A 261 -7.27 22.79 -1.55
CA LEU A 261 -6.27 22.14 -0.71
C LEU A 261 -5.39 21.27 -1.59
N GLU A 262 -4.13 21.68 -1.76
CA GLU A 262 -3.15 21.02 -2.62
C GLU A 262 -3.63 20.88 -4.09
N PRO A 263 -3.70 21.98 -4.87
CA PRO A 263 -4.31 21.98 -6.20
C PRO A 263 -3.61 21.06 -7.21
N THR A 264 -4.38 20.20 -7.88
CA THR A 264 -3.92 19.33 -8.98
C THR A 264 -4.99 19.21 -10.07
N ARG A 265 -4.79 18.34 -11.07
CA ARG A 265 -5.78 18.05 -12.13
C ARG A 265 -6.86 17.05 -11.71
N ARG A 266 -6.92 16.66 -10.44
CA ARG A 266 -7.93 15.70 -9.95
C ARG A 266 -9.35 16.27 -10.04
N PRO A 267 -10.37 15.42 -10.27
CA PRO A 267 -11.76 15.83 -10.12
C PRO A 267 -12.03 16.33 -8.68
N PRO A 268 -12.73 17.46 -8.50
CA PRO A 268 -13.11 17.94 -7.18
C PRO A 268 -14.15 17.01 -6.54
N ASN A 269 -14.20 17.00 -5.21
CA ASN A 269 -15.19 16.23 -4.43
C ASN A 269 -15.23 14.74 -4.82
N MET A 270 -14.07 14.09 -4.83
CA MET A 270 -13.87 12.73 -5.30
C MET A 270 -12.89 11.97 -4.42
N CYS A 271 -13.18 10.70 -4.17
CA CYS A 271 -12.26 9.71 -3.60
C CYS A 271 -12.34 8.40 -4.41
N TYR A 272 -11.56 7.38 -4.05
CA TYR A 272 -11.56 6.09 -4.77
C TYR A 272 -12.90 5.37 -4.76
N ALA A 273 -13.73 5.61 -3.73
CA ALA A 273 -15.05 5.00 -3.59
C ALA A 273 -16.19 5.86 -4.19
N GLY A 274 -15.88 6.99 -4.84
CA GLY A 274 -16.83 7.91 -5.44
C GLY A 274 -16.92 9.24 -4.69
N VAL A 275 -18.13 9.81 -4.58
CA VAL A 275 -18.36 11.06 -3.86
C VAL A 275 -18.09 10.86 -2.35
N PRO A 276 -17.18 11.63 -1.72
CA PRO A 276 -16.74 11.43 -0.33
C PRO A 276 -17.87 11.27 0.69
N VAL A 277 -18.90 12.13 0.69
CA VAL A 277 -20.01 12.02 1.66
C VAL A 277 -20.76 10.67 1.56
N GLN A 278 -20.94 10.15 0.34
CA GLN A 278 -21.63 8.89 0.11
C GLN A 278 -20.73 7.71 0.48
N ALA A 279 -19.45 7.77 0.10
CA ALA A 279 -18.46 6.76 0.45
C ALA A 279 -18.26 6.66 1.97
N ASN A 280 -18.17 7.81 2.66
CA ASN A 280 -17.94 7.89 4.09
C ASN A 280 -19.11 7.35 4.91
N ARG A 281 -20.34 7.54 4.42
CA ARG A 281 -21.58 6.98 5.02
C ARG A 281 -21.92 5.57 4.53
N SER A 282 -20.96 4.86 3.91
CA SER A 282 -21.13 3.50 3.40
C SER A 282 -20.31 2.48 4.17
N ALA A 283 -20.54 1.19 3.87
CA ALA A 283 -19.73 0.09 4.39
C ALA A 283 -18.37 -0.08 3.66
N ARG A 284 -18.00 0.81 2.72
CA ARG A 284 -16.78 0.68 1.89
C ARG A 284 -15.54 1.35 2.50
N GLY A 285 -15.50 1.54 3.82
CA GLY A 285 -14.34 2.13 4.51
C GLY A 285 -13.10 1.23 4.46
N ILE A 286 -11.92 1.83 4.40
CA ILE A 286 -10.68 1.13 4.77
C ILE A 286 -10.67 0.89 6.28
N ALA A 287 -10.00 -0.19 6.73
CA ALA A 287 -10.02 -0.64 8.13
C ALA A 287 -11.42 -0.98 8.68
N ALA A 288 -12.45 -1.10 7.83
CA ALA A 288 -13.82 -1.39 8.27
C ALA A 288 -13.96 -2.75 8.99
N ALA A 289 -13.05 -3.70 8.73
CA ALA A 289 -12.92 -4.94 9.48
C ALA A 289 -11.51 -5.05 10.06
N CYS A 290 -11.40 -4.94 11.39
CA CYS A 290 -10.15 -5.03 12.13
C CYS A 290 -10.22 -6.11 13.20
N THR A 291 -9.05 -6.53 13.68
CA THR A 291 -8.88 -7.07 15.03
C THR A 291 -8.03 -6.13 15.87
N LEU A 292 -7.97 -6.33 17.19
CA LEU A 292 -7.17 -5.48 18.08
C LEU A 292 -5.69 -5.52 17.70
N ARG A 293 -5.14 -6.71 17.43
CA ARG A 293 -3.75 -6.85 16.98
C ARG A 293 -3.50 -6.19 15.65
N ASN A 294 -4.45 -6.31 14.72
CA ASN A 294 -4.36 -5.67 13.42
C ASN A 294 -4.33 -4.15 13.53
N TRP A 295 -5.21 -3.57 14.35
CA TRP A 295 -5.21 -2.13 14.63
C TRP A 295 -3.85 -1.67 15.15
N ILE A 296 -3.37 -2.29 16.23
CA ILE A 296 -2.09 -1.94 16.85
C ILE A 296 -0.93 -2.09 15.85
N GLY A 297 -0.92 -3.17 15.05
CA GLY A 297 0.19 -3.50 14.16
C GLY A 297 0.23 -2.78 12.83
N MET A 298 -0.91 -2.27 12.34
CA MET A 298 -1.04 -1.75 10.98
C MET A 298 -1.64 -0.35 10.89
N TRP A 299 -2.52 0.03 11.82
CA TRP A 299 -3.36 1.23 11.71
C TRP A 299 -3.08 2.30 12.77
N SER A 300 -2.53 1.90 13.92
CA SER A 300 -2.13 2.82 14.99
C SER A 300 -0.96 3.69 14.57
N LEU A 301 -1.09 5.01 14.69
CA LEU A 301 0.03 5.95 14.50
C LEU A 301 1.17 5.71 15.49
N ARG A 302 0.83 5.28 16.71
CA ARG A 302 1.76 5.08 17.82
C ARG A 302 2.65 3.84 17.67
N HIS A 303 2.09 2.74 17.14
CA HIS A 303 2.75 1.43 17.18
C HIS A 303 3.05 0.82 15.82
N ALA A 304 2.28 1.16 14.78
CA ALA A 304 2.36 0.43 13.53
C ALA A 304 3.70 0.70 12.81
N GLN A 305 4.43 -0.37 12.51
CA GLN A 305 5.66 -0.32 11.71
C GLN A 305 5.37 -0.32 10.20
N THR A 306 4.13 -0.05 9.80
CA THR A 306 3.67 0.06 8.40
C THR A 306 3.74 1.49 7.86
N ARG A 307 4.42 2.40 8.58
CA ARG A 307 4.82 3.74 8.12
C ARG A 307 6.06 3.64 7.24
N ALA A 308 6.05 4.28 6.08
CA ALA A 308 7.13 4.20 5.10
C ALA A 308 8.40 4.94 5.54
N GLU A 309 8.27 6.12 6.14
CA GLU A 309 9.40 7.04 6.37
C GLU A 309 10.57 6.42 7.15
N PRO A 310 10.37 5.70 8.28
CA PRO A 310 11.47 4.99 8.93
C PRO A 310 12.19 3.99 8.02
N HIS A 311 11.46 3.33 7.11
CA HIS A 311 12.01 2.34 6.18
C HIS A 311 12.73 3.01 5.02
N LEU A 312 12.15 4.06 4.44
CA LEU A 312 12.74 4.82 3.33
C LEU A 312 14.12 5.39 3.71
N ASN A 313 14.29 5.81 4.97
CA ASN A 313 15.56 6.29 5.53
C ASN A 313 16.68 5.21 5.59
N ARG A 314 16.38 3.97 5.21
CA ARG A 314 17.34 2.86 5.11
C ARG A 314 17.59 2.40 3.67
N ILE A 315 16.83 2.90 2.71
CA ILE A 315 16.95 2.51 1.31
C ILE A 315 18.01 3.37 0.63
N THR A 316 19.17 2.76 0.39
CA THR A 316 20.33 3.39 -0.27
C THR A 316 20.50 2.99 -1.73
N CYS A 317 19.78 1.95 -2.18
CA CYS A 317 19.78 1.55 -3.59
C CYS A 317 19.06 2.59 -4.46
N PRO A 318 19.29 2.59 -5.79
CA PRO A 318 18.64 3.52 -6.69
C PRO A 318 17.11 3.50 -6.56
N ALA A 319 16.51 4.70 -6.54
CA ALA A 319 15.08 4.86 -6.38
C ALA A 319 14.40 5.75 -7.44
N LEU A 320 13.15 5.43 -7.75
CA LEU A 320 12.26 6.25 -8.59
C LEU A 320 10.93 6.45 -7.88
N VAL A 321 10.47 7.69 -7.78
CA VAL A 321 9.15 8.06 -7.25
C VAL A 321 8.31 8.65 -8.38
N ILE A 322 7.14 8.07 -8.63
CA ILE A 322 6.20 8.51 -9.68
C ILE A 322 4.89 8.95 -9.02
N ASN A 323 4.57 10.23 -9.14
CA ASN A 323 3.26 10.78 -8.76
C ASN A 323 2.23 10.61 -9.88
N ALA A 324 0.96 10.41 -9.52
CA ALA A 324 -0.18 10.48 -10.43
C ALA A 324 -0.96 11.79 -10.15
N ASP A 325 -0.94 12.75 -11.08
CA ASP A 325 -1.39 14.12 -10.82
C ASP A 325 -2.91 14.27 -10.58
N GLN A 326 -3.71 13.35 -11.12
CA GLN A 326 -5.17 13.34 -10.97
C GLN A 326 -5.67 12.40 -9.87
N ASP A 327 -4.76 11.88 -9.04
CA ASP A 327 -5.09 10.99 -7.95
C ASP A 327 -5.99 11.68 -6.90
N THR A 328 -6.96 10.91 -6.39
CA THR A 328 -8.03 11.39 -5.50
C THR A 328 -7.90 10.87 -4.06
N GLY A 329 -6.77 10.25 -3.72
CA GLY A 329 -6.48 9.77 -2.37
C GLY A 329 -5.00 9.80 -1.98
N VAL A 330 -4.10 9.90 -2.95
CA VAL A 330 -2.66 10.17 -2.77
C VAL A 330 -2.34 11.46 -3.49
N TYR A 331 -1.54 12.32 -2.87
CA TYR A 331 -1.31 13.68 -3.36
C TYR A 331 0.19 13.94 -3.63
N PRO A 332 0.56 14.96 -4.42
CA PRO A 332 1.96 15.29 -4.69
C PRO A 332 2.85 15.43 -3.45
N SER A 333 2.32 15.92 -2.34
CA SER A 333 3.00 16.03 -1.05
C SER A 333 3.37 14.67 -0.45
N ASP A 334 2.58 13.64 -0.69
CA ASP A 334 2.88 12.27 -0.28
C ASP A 334 4.08 11.72 -1.09
N ALA A 335 4.09 11.95 -2.40
CA ALA A 335 5.21 11.57 -3.27
C ALA A 335 6.49 12.33 -2.89
N GLN A 336 6.40 13.63 -2.61
CA GLN A 336 7.52 14.44 -2.15
C GLN A 336 8.05 13.94 -0.80
N ARG A 337 7.18 13.64 0.16
CA ARG A 337 7.57 13.06 1.46
C ARG A 337 8.31 11.73 1.30
N ILE A 338 7.85 10.86 0.40
CA ILE A 338 8.55 9.61 0.08
C ILE A 338 9.93 9.89 -0.53
N PHE A 339 10.00 10.81 -1.50
CA PHE A 339 11.25 11.18 -2.15
C PHE A 339 12.28 11.74 -1.16
N ASP A 340 11.86 12.64 -0.27
CA ASP A 340 12.74 13.28 0.70
C ASP A 340 13.27 12.28 1.74
N ALA A 341 12.43 11.33 2.17
CA ALA A 341 12.80 10.28 3.13
C ALA A 341 13.74 9.20 2.56
N LEU A 342 13.94 9.09 1.25
CA LEU A 342 14.88 8.12 0.69
C LEU A 342 16.32 8.48 1.06
N ALA A 343 17.04 7.55 1.69
CA ALA A 343 18.44 7.73 2.09
C ALA A 343 19.43 7.72 0.91
N GLY A 344 19.10 7.04 -0.18
CA GLY A 344 19.93 6.97 -1.38
C GLY A 344 20.05 8.32 -2.10
N ALA A 345 21.26 8.62 -2.59
CA ALA A 345 21.51 9.81 -3.41
C ALA A 345 21.04 9.65 -4.86
N ASP A 346 21.05 8.41 -5.39
CA ASP A 346 20.52 8.10 -6.72
C ASP A 346 18.99 7.93 -6.66
N LYS A 347 18.29 9.06 -6.53
CA LYS A 347 16.82 9.10 -6.51
C LYS A 347 16.28 10.06 -7.56
N THR A 348 15.20 9.66 -8.21
CA THR A 348 14.49 10.45 -9.22
C THR A 348 13.02 10.61 -8.83
N HIS A 349 12.45 11.78 -9.05
CA HIS A 349 11.02 12.06 -8.88
C HIS A 349 10.43 12.57 -10.19
N CYS A 350 9.26 12.07 -10.57
CA CYS A 350 8.47 12.61 -11.68
C CYS A 350 6.97 12.49 -11.41
N SER A 351 6.17 13.20 -12.21
CA SER A 351 4.71 13.16 -12.17
C SER A 351 4.16 12.79 -13.55
N ILE A 352 3.07 12.03 -13.59
CA ILE A 352 2.32 11.69 -14.80
C ILE A 352 0.90 12.23 -14.66
N ASP A 353 0.39 12.87 -15.70
CA ASP A 353 -0.98 13.41 -15.73
C ASP A 353 -2.02 12.30 -15.88
N THR A 354 -2.38 11.67 -14.76
CA THR A 354 -3.25 10.49 -14.75
C THR A 354 -3.86 10.23 -13.37
N ASP A 355 -4.87 9.36 -13.33
CA ASP A 355 -5.50 8.89 -12.10
C ASP A 355 -4.63 7.87 -11.34
N HIS A 356 -5.05 7.48 -10.13
CA HIS A 356 -4.34 6.54 -9.25
C HIS A 356 -3.92 5.22 -9.92
N TYR A 357 -4.72 4.72 -10.88
CA TYR A 357 -4.52 3.45 -11.56
C TYR A 357 -4.00 3.60 -13.00
N PHE A 358 -3.55 4.81 -13.34
CA PHE A 358 -2.99 5.16 -14.64
C PHE A 358 -3.96 4.84 -15.80
N THR A 359 -5.29 5.03 -15.60
CA THR A 359 -6.29 4.62 -16.61
C THR A 359 -6.51 5.64 -17.72
N THR A 360 -5.95 6.85 -17.60
CA THR A 360 -5.96 7.81 -18.71
C THR A 360 -5.25 7.21 -19.93
N PRO A 361 -5.74 7.46 -21.16
CA PRO A 361 -5.20 6.83 -22.36
C PRO A 361 -3.69 7.04 -22.51
N GLY A 362 -2.93 5.95 -22.56
CA GLY A 362 -1.47 5.97 -22.74
C GLY A 362 -0.65 6.02 -21.45
N ALA A 363 -1.22 6.39 -20.30
CA ALA A 363 -0.47 6.62 -19.07
C ALA A 363 0.29 5.38 -18.55
N ARG A 364 -0.29 4.18 -18.65
CA ARG A 364 0.43 2.93 -18.31
C ARG A 364 1.64 2.66 -19.20
N SER A 365 1.56 3.03 -20.49
CA SER A 365 2.70 2.90 -21.40
C SER A 365 3.78 3.93 -21.06
N GLU A 366 3.39 5.18 -20.79
CA GLU A 366 4.31 6.24 -20.35
C GLU A 366 5.02 5.87 -19.04
N GLN A 367 4.27 5.35 -18.07
CA GLN A 367 4.80 4.86 -16.81
C GLN A 367 5.81 3.72 -17.03
N ALA A 368 5.47 2.73 -17.86
CA ALA A 368 6.37 1.63 -18.19
C ALA A 368 7.62 2.09 -18.95
N ASP A 369 7.49 3.05 -19.87
CA ASP A 369 8.65 3.65 -20.57
C ASP A 369 9.56 4.41 -19.60
N THR A 370 8.97 5.15 -18.65
CA THR A 370 9.70 5.87 -17.62
C THR A 370 10.51 4.91 -16.76
N ILE A 371 9.89 3.84 -16.27
CA ILE A 371 10.54 2.82 -15.46
C ILE A 371 11.61 2.08 -16.26
N ALA A 372 11.32 1.64 -17.49
CA ALA A 372 12.27 0.89 -18.30
C ALA A 372 13.51 1.74 -18.68
N LYS A 373 13.31 3.02 -19.04
CA LYS A 373 14.43 3.95 -19.28
C LYS A 373 15.25 4.19 -18.02
N TRP A 374 14.60 4.26 -16.85
CA TRP A 374 15.28 4.39 -15.57
C TRP A 374 16.12 3.14 -15.23
N ILE A 375 15.58 1.94 -15.47
CA ILE A 375 16.30 0.65 -15.32
C ILE A 375 17.49 0.58 -16.28
N ALA A 376 17.30 0.88 -17.57
CA ALA A 376 18.34 0.73 -18.60
C ALA A 376 19.56 1.65 -18.42
N LYS A 377 19.43 2.72 -17.62
CA LYS A 377 20.56 3.59 -17.23
C LYS A 377 21.47 2.96 -16.17
N ARG A 378 21.03 1.90 -15.50
CA ARG A 378 21.66 1.35 -14.29
C ARG A 378 22.07 -0.11 -14.44
N TRP A 379 21.29 -0.88 -15.20
CA TRP A 379 21.50 -2.32 -15.39
C TRP A 379 21.34 -2.69 -16.88
N HIS A 380 22.01 -3.77 -17.29
CA HIS A 380 22.11 -4.21 -18.70
C HIS A 380 21.74 -5.69 -18.88
#